data_AF-A0A6P7TN29-F1
#
_entry.id   AF-A0A6P7TN29-F1
#
_cell.length_a   1.000
_cell.length_b   1.000
_cell.length_c   1.000
_cell.angle_alpha   90.00
_cell.angle_beta   90.00
_cell.angle_gamma   90.00
#
_symmetry.space_group_name_H-M   'P 1'
#
loop_
_entity.id
_entity.type
_entity.pdbx_description
1 polymer ?
#
loop_
_entity_poly.entity_id
_entity_poly.type
_entity_poly.pdbx_seq_one_letter_code
_entity_poly.pdbx_strand_id
1 'polypeptide(L)'
;MAAVIFYVPNIIGYVRLLLLFVAFLWYQNPFWFLLVYSFSAILDGIDGYMARKLNQVSEFGSLLDVVVDNIGRGMLWCHLHKYLYLISVVEWLTLVCTHCRGPNWKALKKKHPWIIERVMDKVLFHLPACRAALQRQTIHWI
;
A
#
# COMPACT_ATOMS: atom_id res chain seq x y z
N MET A 1 13.39 -6.87 -21.69
CA MET A 1 12.83 -6.08 -20.57
C MET A 1 11.64 -6.86 -20.04
N ALA A 2 11.68 -7.37 -18.80
CA ALA A 2 10.51 -8.06 -18.24
C ALA A 2 9.37 -7.05 -18.13
N ALA A 3 8.16 -7.43 -18.53
CA ALA A 3 7.00 -6.56 -18.36
C ALA A 3 6.82 -6.28 -16.87
N VAL A 4 6.49 -5.04 -16.52
CA VAL A 4 6.32 -4.56 -15.13
C VAL A 4 5.39 -5.49 -14.32
N ILE A 5 4.43 -6.13 -14.99
CA ILE A 5 3.49 -7.11 -14.42
C ILE A 5 4.20 -8.30 -13.74
N PHE A 6 5.37 -8.72 -14.23
CA PHE A 6 6.13 -9.88 -13.73
C PHE A 6 7.24 -9.52 -12.73
N TYR A 7 7.24 -8.29 -12.20
CA TYR A 7 8.18 -7.95 -11.13
C TYR A 7 7.89 -8.78 -9.89
N VAL A 8 8.94 -9.24 -9.22
CA VAL A 8 8.86 -10.03 -7.97
C VAL A 8 7.93 -9.38 -6.94
N PRO A 9 8.02 -8.07 -6.62
CA PRO A 9 7.07 -7.43 -5.71
C PRO A 9 5.62 -7.49 -6.19
N ASN A 10 5.36 -7.39 -7.50
CA ASN A 10 3.99 -7.45 -8.04
C ASN A 10 3.41 -8.86 -7.95
N ILE A 11 4.24 -9.89 -8.14
CA ILE A 11 3.85 -11.28 -7.92
C ILE A 11 3.46 -11.50 -6.46
N ILE A 12 4.23 -10.95 -5.51
CA ILE A 12 3.88 -11.00 -4.08
C ILE A 12 2.55 -10.27 -3.83
N GLY A 13 2.32 -9.11 -4.47
CA GLY A 13 1.04 -8.41 -4.44
C GLY A 13 -0.15 -9.24 -4.94
N TYR A 14 0.01 -10.01 -6.01
CA TYR A 14 -1.04 -10.93 -6.48
C TYR A 14 -1.29 -12.08 -5.50
N VAL A 15 -0.23 -12.62 -4.89
CA VAL A 15 -0.35 -13.64 -3.84
C VAL A 15 -1.09 -13.09 -2.63
N ARG A 16 -0.83 -11.84 -2.21
CA ARG A 16 -1.57 -11.15 -1.15
C ARG A 16 -3.05 -11.05 -1.49
N LEU A 17 -3.38 -10.60 -2.70
CA LEU A 17 -4.77 -10.53 -3.15
C LEU A 17 -5.46 -11.91 -3.08
N LEU A 18 -4.78 -12.97 -3.52
CA LEU A 18 -5.30 -14.33 -3.42
C LEU A 18 -5.47 -14.78 -1.96
N LEU A 19 -4.54 -14.46 -1.07
CA LEU A 19 -4.65 -14.75 0.36
C LEU A 19 -5.82 -14.01 1.02
N LEU A 20 -6.11 -12.78 0.60
CA LEU A 20 -7.31 -12.07 1.05
C LEU A 20 -8.58 -12.80 0.60
N PHE A 21 -8.67 -13.21 -0.67
CA PHE A 21 -9.81 -14.02 -1.13
C PHE A 21 -9.96 -15.34 -0.37
N VAL A 22 -8.84 -16.02 -0.13
CA VAL A 22 -8.80 -17.22 0.72
C VAL A 22 -9.33 -16.88 2.11
N ALA A 23 -8.82 -15.85 2.78
CA ALA A 23 -9.30 -15.43 4.09
C ALA A 23 -10.83 -15.20 4.11
N PHE A 24 -11.40 -14.61 3.05
CA PHE A 24 -12.85 -14.42 2.93
C PHE A 24 -13.64 -15.74 2.95
N LEU A 25 -13.10 -16.83 2.40
CA LEU A 25 -13.78 -18.13 2.44
C LEU A 25 -13.92 -18.67 3.87
N TRP A 26 -12.98 -18.32 4.77
CA TRP A 26 -13.03 -18.66 6.19
C TRP A 26 -13.70 -17.57 7.05
N TYR A 27 -14.48 -16.67 6.46
CA TYR A 27 -15.14 -15.57 7.17
C TYR A 27 -15.98 -16.01 8.40
N GLN A 28 -16.55 -17.22 8.38
CA GLN A 28 -17.32 -17.76 9.51
C GLN A 28 -16.44 -18.28 10.65
N ASN A 29 -15.16 -18.56 10.40
CA ASN A 29 -14.22 -19.08 11.38
C ASN A 29 -13.14 -18.02 11.69
N PRO A 30 -13.27 -17.27 12.81
CA PRO A 30 -12.42 -16.12 13.08
C PRO A 30 -10.94 -16.49 13.25
N PHE A 31 -10.63 -17.71 13.72
CA PHE A 31 -9.25 -18.16 13.89
C PHE A 31 -8.54 -18.30 12.54
N TRP A 32 -9.14 -19.02 11.59
CA TRP A 32 -8.56 -19.21 10.26
C TRP A 32 -8.54 -17.91 9.44
N PHE A 33 -9.59 -17.10 9.55
CA PHE A 33 -9.63 -15.76 8.95
C PHE A 33 -8.44 -14.91 9.41
N LEU A 34 -8.26 -14.76 10.73
CA LEU A 34 -7.19 -13.92 11.29
C LEU A 34 -5.81 -14.45 10.94
N LEU A 35 -5.62 -15.78 10.92
CA LEU A 35 -4.35 -16.40 10.54
C LEU A 35 -3.98 -16.02 9.10
N VAL A 36 -4.85 -16.31 8.14
CA VAL A 36 -4.57 -16.04 6.71
C VAL A 36 -4.46 -14.54 6.43
N TYR A 37 -5.32 -13.73 7.04
CA TYR A 37 -5.27 -12.28 6.94
C TYR A 37 -3.95 -11.70 7.48
N SER A 38 -3.48 -12.21 8.62
CA SER A 38 -2.20 -11.78 9.21
C SER A 38 -1.01 -12.14 8.32
N PHE A 39 -1.04 -13.32 7.68
CA PHE A 39 -0.03 -13.68 6.68
C PHE A 39 -0.03 -12.73 5.49
N SER A 40 -1.21 -12.35 4.98
CA SER A 40 -1.31 -11.35 3.91
C SER A 40 -0.75 -9.97 4.33
N ALA A 41 -1.00 -9.56 5.57
CA ALA A 41 -0.48 -8.30 6.12
C ALA A 41 1.05 -8.31 6.30
N ILE A 42 1.65 -9.46 6.63
CA ILE A 42 3.12 -9.59 6.73
C ILE A 42 3.76 -9.47 5.34
N LEU A 43 3.13 -10.04 4.31
CA LEU A 43 3.64 -10.00 2.94
C LEU A 43 3.69 -8.59 2.34
N ASP A 44 2.84 -7.67 2.80
CA ASP A 44 2.87 -6.23 2.45
C ASP A 44 4.24 -5.60 2.72
N GLY A 45 4.76 -5.79 3.93
CA GLY A 45 6.09 -5.29 4.27
C GLY A 45 7.20 -5.93 3.43
N ILE A 46 7.01 -7.19 3.03
CA ILE A 46 8.00 -7.97 2.27
C ILE A 46 8.04 -7.51 0.80
N ASP A 47 6.91 -7.25 0.15
CA ASP A 47 6.89 -6.81 -1.24
C ASP A 47 7.58 -5.45 -1.42
N GLY A 48 7.34 -4.50 -0.51
CA GLY A 48 7.98 -3.19 -0.53
C GLY A 48 9.48 -3.28 -0.25
N TYR A 49 9.88 -4.19 0.65
CA TYR A 49 11.29 -4.46 0.90
C TYR A 49 11.98 -5.07 -0.32
N MET A 50 11.36 -6.05 -0.99
CA MET A 50 11.86 -6.66 -2.21
C MET A 50 11.93 -5.67 -3.37
N ALA A 51 10.92 -4.81 -3.54
CA ALA A 51 10.92 -3.76 -4.58
C ALA A 51 12.14 -2.84 -4.47
N ARG A 52 12.50 -2.44 -3.24
CA ARG A 52 13.68 -1.60 -2.98
C ARG A 52 14.98 -2.38 -3.18
N LYS A 53 15.06 -3.61 -2.68
CA LYS A 53 16.28 -4.44 -2.78
C LYS A 53 16.60 -4.83 -4.22
N LEU A 54 15.58 -5.13 -5.03
CA LEU A 54 15.71 -5.52 -6.43
C LEU A 54 15.67 -4.34 -7.41
N ASN A 55 15.51 -3.11 -6.90
CA ASN A 55 15.35 -1.89 -7.71
C ASN A 55 14.21 -2.02 -8.75
N GLN A 56 13.12 -2.71 -8.37
CA GLN A 56 11.93 -3.00 -9.19
C GLN A 56 10.73 -2.15 -8.74
N VAL A 57 10.95 -0.86 -8.48
CA VAL A 57 9.89 0.07 -8.07
C VAL A 57 9.11 0.53 -9.31
N SER A 58 7.78 0.47 -9.26
CA SER A 58 6.90 0.87 -10.37
C SER A 58 5.64 1.58 -9.89
N GLU A 59 5.06 2.44 -10.73
CA GLU A 59 3.78 3.11 -10.43
C GLU A 59 2.63 2.09 -10.34
N PHE A 60 2.62 1.10 -11.23
CA PHE A 60 1.64 0.01 -11.21
C PHE A 60 1.70 -0.77 -9.89
N GLY A 61 2.89 -1.18 -9.44
CA GLY A 61 3.05 -1.89 -8.17
C GLY A 61 2.58 -1.05 -6.98
N SER A 62 2.86 0.26 -7.01
CA SER A 62 2.34 1.16 -5.98
C SER A 62 0.83 1.33 -6.00
N LEU A 63 0.18 1.31 -7.18
CA LEU A 63 -1.28 1.36 -7.27
C LEU A 63 -1.89 0.04 -6.77
N LEU A 64 -1.31 -1.08 -7.21
CA LEU A 64 -1.73 -2.43 -6.81
C LEU A 64 -1.73 -2.57 -5.29
N ASP A 65 -0.64 -2.13 -4.64
CA ASP A 65 -0.49 -2.15 -3.19
C ASP A 65 -1.65 -1.42 -2.47
N VAL A 66 -1.90 -0.15 -2.84
CA VAL A 66 -2.98 0.66 -2.27
C VAL A 66 -4.37 0.02 -2.48
N VAL A 67 -4.60 -0.58 -3.64
CA VAL A 67 -5.88 -1.26 -3.96
C VAL A 67 -6.05 -2.52 -3.12
N VAL A 68 -5.03 -3.37 -3.02
CA VAL A 68 -5.05 -4.61 -2.21
C VAL A 68 -5.28 -4.28 -0.74
N ASP A 69 -4.65 -3.22 -0.26
CA ASP A 69 -4.83 -2.68 1.08
C ASP A 69 -6.27 -2.22 1.38
N ASN A 70 -6.88 -1.48 0.45
CA ASN A 70 -8.27 -1.05 0.56
C ASN A 70 -9.23 -2.24 0.54
N ILE A 71 -8.94 -3.29 -0.25
CA ILE A 71 -9.71 -4.54 -0.24
C ILE A 71 -9.60 -5.21 1.14
N GLY A 72 -8.39 -5.39 1.66
CA GLY A 72 -8.16 -6.02 2.96
C GLY A 72 -8.87 -5.30 4.11
N ARG A 73 -8.71 -3.96 4.20
CA ARG A 73 -9.42 -3.14 5.20
C ARG A 73 -10.94 -3.17 5.00
N GLY A 74 -11.40 -3.05 3.76
CA GLY A 74 -12.82 -3.13 3.43
C GLY A 74 -13.45 -4.43 3.89
N MET A 75 -12.77 -5.57 3.71
CA MET A 75 -13.24 -6.86 4.21
C MET A 75 -13.37 -6.89 5.74
N LEU A 76 -12.40 -6.32 6.46
CA LEU A 76 -12.44 -6.22 7.92
C LEU A 76 -13.60 -5.34 8.40
N TRP A 77 -13.78 -4.17 7.78
CA TRP A 77 -14.89 -3.26 8.07
C TRP A 77 -16.25 -3.94 7.86
N CYS A 78 -16.41 -4.63 6.72
CA CYS A 78 -17.62 -5.37 6.40
C CYS A 78 -17.90 -6.51 7.39
N HIS A 79 -16.86 -7.14 7.96
CA HIS A 79 -17.01 -8.22 8.93
C HIS A 79 -17.45 -7.72 10.31
N LEU A 80 -16.87 -6.60 10.76
CA LEU A 80 -16.99 -6.16 12.14
C LEU A 80 -18.39 -5.61 12.46
N HIS A 81 -18.96 -4.78 11.61
CA HIS A 81 -20.27 -4.17 11.89
C HIS A 81 -20.97 -3.58 10.66
N LYS A 82 -22.31 -3.63 10.66
CA LYS A 82 -23.17 -3.16 9.56
C LYS A 82 -23.00 -1.66 9.23
N TYR A 83 -22.67 -0.81 10.19
CA TYR A 83 -22.48 0.62 9.91
C TYR A 83 -21.12 0.96 9.28
N LEU A 84 -20.17 0.02 9.31
CA LEU A 84 -18.80 0.23 8.82
C LEU A 84 -18.69 0.13 7.29
N TYR A 85 -19.77 -0.28 6.59
CA TYR A 85 -19.83 -0.16 5.12
C TYR A 85 -19.61 1.28 4.67
N LEU A 86 -20.07 2.26 5.45
CA LEU A 86 -19.84 3.68 5.16
C LEU A 86 -18.34 4.03 5.18
N ILE A 87 -17.58 3.46 6.10
CA ILE A 87 -16.13 3.67 6.18
C ILE A 87 -15.46 3.10 4.93
N SER A 88 -15.81 1.88 4.53
CA SER A 88 -15.27 1.29 3.30
C SER A 88 -15.61 2.13 2.06
N VAL A 89 -16.84 2.65 1.95
CA VAL A 89 -17.23 3.55 0.84
C VAL A 89 -16.40 4.83 0.84
N VAL A 90 -16.14 5.43 2.01
CA VAL A 90 -15.31 6.62 2.13
C VAL A 90 -13.85 6.32 1.74
N GLU A 91 -13.29 5.17 2.14
CA GLU A 91 -11.95 4.74 1.73
C GLU A 91 -11.83 4.57 0.20
N TRP A 92 -12.85 3.99 -0.45
CA TRP A 92 -12.88 3.87 -1.90
C TRP A 92 -13.05 5.23 -2.59
N LEU A 93 -13.90 6.12 -2.05
CA LEU A 93 -14.07 7.46 -2.59
C LEU A 93 -12.78 8.28 -2.49
N THR A 94 -12.10 8.25 -1.33
CA THR A 94 -10.81 8.93 -1.14
C THR A 94 -9.75 8.39 -2.09
N LEU A 95 -9.71 7.09 -2.34
CA LEU A 95 -8.83 6.49 -3.33
C LEU A 95 -9.10 7.03 -4.74
N VAL A 96 -10.36 7.04 -5.16
CA VAL A 96 -10.77 7.55 -6.48
C VAL A 96 -10.45 9.04 -6.61
N CYS A 97 -10.83 9.86 -5.63
CA CYS A 97 -10.55 11.29 -5.62
C CYS A 97 -9.04 11.59 -5.67
N THR A 98 -8.22 10.76 -4.99
CA THR A 98 -6.76 10.90 -5.00
C THR A 98 -6.19 10.55 -6.37
N HIS A 99 -6.70 9.50 -7.02
CA HIS A 99 -6.26 9.10 -8.36
C HIS A 99 -6.74 10.06 -9.47
N CYS A 100 -7.94 10.63 -9.34
CA CYS A 100 -8.42 11.69 -10.24
C CYS A 100 -7.57 12.96 -10.18
N ARG A 101 -6.76 13.15 -9.12
CA ARG A 101 -5.86 14.29 -8.96
C ARG A 101 -4.60 14.20 -9.82
N GLY A 102 -4.42 13.12 -10.58
CA GLY A 102 -3.33 12.93 -11.54
C GLY A 102 -2.03 12.41 -10.93
N PRO A 103 -0.97 12.22 -11.73
CA PRO A 103 0.29 11.56 -11.33
C PRO A 103 1.03 12.26 -10.17
N ASN A 104 0.72 13.54 -9.94
CA ASN A 104 1.33 14.35 -8.88
C ASN A 104 0.65 14.18 -7.51
N TRP A 105 -0.24 13.19 -7.32
CA TRP A 105 -0.89 12.98 -6.03
C TRP A 105 0.09 12.64 -4.90
N LYS A 106 1.28 12.10 -5.24
CA LYS A 106 2.40 11.89 -4.32
C LYS A 106 3.41 13.03 -4.26
N ALA A 107 3.24 14.09 -5.06
CA ALA A 107 4.18 15.20 -5.07
C ALA A 107 4.09 15.97 -3.75
N LEU A 108 5.18 15.94 -2.98
CA LEU A 108 5.31 16.69 -1.73
C LEU A 108 5.20 18.19 -2.02
N LYS A 109 4.09 18.82 -1.61
CA LYS A 109 3.98 20.29 -1.59
C LYS A 109 4.90 20.83 -0.50
N LYS A 110 5.83 21.70 -0.88
CA LYS A 110 6.92 22.31 -0.05
C LYS A 110 6.53 23.02 1.26
N LYS A 111 5.26 23.01 1.69
CA LYS A 111 4.83 23.63 2.96
C LYS A 111 4.03 22.60 3.75
N HIS A 112 4.72 21.88 4.62
CA HIS A 112 4.05 21.08 5.65
C HIS A 112 4.02 21.87 6.97
N PRO A 113 3.00 21.67 7.82
CA PRO A 113 3.03 22.17 9.18
C PRO A 113 4.29 21.67 9.92
N TRP A 114 4.86 22.49 10.79
CA TRP A 114 6.12 22.20 11.52
C TRP A 114 6.13 20.83 12.25
N ILE A 115 4.95 20.32 12.62
CA ILE A 115 4.78 19.03 13.28
C ILE A 115 5.14 17.88 12.33
N ILE A 116 4.69 17.98 11.07
CA ILE A 116 4.93 16.97 10.04
C ILE A 116 6.42 16.94 9.67
N GLU A 117 7.04 18.12 9.53
CA GLU A 117 8.49 18.23 9.28
C GLU A 117 9.28 17.56 10.40
N ARG A 118 8.91 17.78 11.67
CA ARG A 118 9.62 17.20 12.82
C ARG A 118 9.47 15.67 12.95
N VAL A 119 8.32 15.13 12.54
CA VAL A 119 8.06 13.69 12.53
C VAL A 119 8.77 13.03 11.35
N MET A 120 8.70 13.65 10.17
CA MET A 120 9.42 13.19 8.99
C MET A 120 10.94 13.29 9.20
N ASP A 121 11.46 14.35 9.82
CA ASP A 121 12.90 14.46 10.08
C ASP A 121 13.42 13.38 11.02
N LYS A 122 12.65 13.01 12.04
CA LYS A 122 13.06 11.98 13.00
C LYS A 122 13.02 10.56 12.44
N VAL A 123 12.08 10.27 11.54
CA VAL A 123 11.85 8.91 10.99
C VAL A 123 12.54 8.71 9.63
N LEU A 124 12.58 9.74 8.78
CA LEU A 124 13.00 9.67 7.38
C LEU A 124 14.51 9.94 7.19
N PHE A 125 15.14 10.78 8.03
CA PHE A 125 16.56 11.15 7.86
C PHE A 125 17.57 10.16 8.47
N HIS A 126 17.15 9.33 9.44
CA HIS A 126 18.02 8.33 10.07
C HIS A 126 18.16 7.03 9.25
N LEU A 127 17.27 6.77 8.29
CA LEU A 127 17.34 5.62 7.40
C LEU A 127 17.95 6.04 6.05
N PRO A 128 19.23 5.74 5.76
CA PRO A 128 19.89 6.14 4.51
C PRO A 128 19.15 5.63 3.25
N ALA A 129 18.41 4.52 3.36
CA ALA A 129 17.55 3.98 2.30
C ALA A 129 16.35 4.88 1.95
N CYS A 130 15.79 5.62 2.92
CA CYS A 130 14.64 6.50 2.71
C CYS A 130 15.04 7.82 2.04
N ARG A 131 16.23 8.34 2.40
CA ARG A 131 16.83 9.53 1.76
C ARG A 131 17.06 9.32 0.26
N ALA A 132 17.59 8.16 -0.12
CA ALA A 132 17.81 7.80 -1.52
C ALA A 132 16.50 7.65 -2.31
N ALA A 133 15.42 7.18 -1.67
CA ALA A 133 14.10 7.05 -2.28
C ALA A 133 13.42 8.41 -2.52
N LEU A 134 13.56 9.36 -1.58
CA LEU A 134 13.04 10.72 -1.77
C LEU A 134 13.81 11.51 -2.82
N GLN A 135 15.14 11.41 -2.87
CA GLN A 135 15.94 12.05 -3.92
C GLN A 135 15.66 11.46 -5.30
N ARG A 136 15.36 10.16 -5.43
CA ARG A 136 14.98 9.56 -6.72
C ARG A 136 13.59 9.97 -7.22
N GLN A 137 12.62 10.21 -6.32
CA GLN A 137 11.29 10.69 -6.72
C GLN A 137 11.27 12.17 -7.12
N THR A 138 12.27 12.95 -6.75
CA THR A 138 12.40 14.37 -7.15
C THR A 138 13.23 14.57 -8.42
N ILE A 139 13.99 13.58 -8.88
CA ILE A 139 14.98 13.75 -9.97
C ILE A 139 14.57 13.08 -11.29
N HIS A 140 13.54 12.21 -11.34
CA HIS A 140 13.13 11.54 -12.59
C HIS A 140 11.94 12.16 -13.33
N TRP A 141 11.60 13.42 -13.06
CA TRP A 141 10.61 14.20 -13.83
C TRP A 141 11.14 15.56 -14.30
N ILE A 142 12.45 15.63 -14.59
CA ILE A 142 13.04 16.63 -15.49
C ILE A 142 13.77 15.88 -16.58
#